data_AF-A0AA40K1V7-F1
#
_entry.id   AF-A0AA40K1V7-F1
#
_cell.length_a   1.000
_cell.length_b   1.000
_cell.length_c   1.000
_cell.angle_alpha   90.00
_cell.angle_beta   90.00
_cell.angle_gamma   90.00
#
_symmetry.space_group_name_H-M   'P 1'
#
loop_
_entity.id
_entity.type
_entity.pdbx_description
1 polymer ?
#
loop_
_entity_poly.entity_id
_entity_poly.type
_entity_poly.pdbx_seq_one_letter_code
_entity_poly.pdbx_strand_id
1 'polypeptide(L)'
;MRPSLIPPRRRLATTLLLSHQTKTPTPLTLCHPTTPSPHTHPLSHIQTRAASSSSNWTRRAASDPFTTAARLKGLKSRAAWKLIEIDERYRLFRANQCVVDLGFAPGSWTQVAVERTLPRGRVLGIDLLPAVPPRGASAIQGNFLDWGTRELVRGWVVEVEGRWRR
;
A
#
# COMPACT_ATOMS: atom_id res chain seq x y z
N MET A 1 40.45 -31.91 10.25
CA MET A 1 40.80 -31.19 11.49
C MET A 1 41.39 -29.83 11.11
N ARG A 2 40.64 -28.74 11.33
CA ARG A 2 41.07 -27.35 11.20
C ARG A 2 40.50 -26.59 12.40
N PRO A 3 41.29 -25.86 13.20
CA PRO A 3 40.76 -25.19 14.38
C PRO A 3 40.05 -23.88 13.99
N SER A 4 38.88 -23.72 14.59
CA SER A 4 37.97 -22.58 14.54
C SER A 4 38.50 -21.40 15.38
N LEU A 5 38.66 -20.22 14.77
CA LEU A 5 38.83 -18.95 15.49
C LEU A 5 37.49 -18.20 15.54
N ILE A 6 36.95 -18.09 16.75
CA ILE A 6 35.80 -17.25 17.11
C ILE A 6 36.36 -15.91 17.63
N PRO A 7 36.03 -14.76 17.03
CA PRO A 7 36.37 -13.47 17.62
C PRO A 7 35.38 -13.06 18.73
N PRO A 8 35.82 -12.30 19.77
CA PRO A 8 35.02 -11.98 20.94
C PRO A 8 33.97 -10.88 20.70
N ARG A 9 32.80 -11.07 21.33
CA ARG A 9 31.68 -10.10 21.40
C ARG A 9 32.09 -8.84 22.18
N ARG A 10 32.11 -7.69 21.51
CA ARG A 10 32.16 -6.38 22.18
C ARG A 10 30.74 -5.96 22.58
N ARG A 11 30.50 -5.89 23.90
CA ARG A 11 29.37 -5.17 24.49
C ARG A 11 29.73 -3.68 24.45
N LEU A 12 28.92 -2.86 23.78
CA LEU A 12 28.99 -1.41 23.93
C LEU A 12 27.85 -0.95 24.83
N ALA A 13 28.26 -0.17 25.81
CA ALA A 13 27.49 0.28 26.95
C ALA A 13 26.51 1.39 26.56
N THR A 14 25.34 1.32 27.19
CA THR A 14 24.31 2.34 27.29
C THR A 14 24.86 3.61 27.92
N THR A 15 24.85 4.73 27.18
CA THR A 15 25.02 6.08 27.74
C THR A 15 23.73 6.86 27.48
N LEU A 16 22.87 6.92 28.52
CA LEU A 16 21.75 7.85 28.62
C LEU A 16 22.31 9.23 28.99
N LEU A 17 22.26 10.19 28.06
CA LEU A 17 22.54 11.59 28.37
C LEU A 17 21.24 12.28 28.79
N LEU A 18 21.19 12.66 30.06
CA LEU A 18 20.15 13.44 30.71
C LEU A 18 20.30 14.92 30.28
N SER A 19 19.41 15.43 29.43
CA SER A 19 19.36 16.86 29.12
C SER A 19 18.53 17.60 30.18
N HIS A 20 19.19 18.57 30.81
CA HIS A 20 18.63 19.42 31.85
C HIS A 20 17.65 20.42 31.24
N GLN A 21 16.38 20.36 31.62
CA GLN A 21 15.38 21.40 31.31
C GLN A 21 15.52 22.56 32.29
N THR A 22 15.94 23.73 31.81
CA THR A 22 15.87 24.99 32.56
C THR A 22 14.52 25.65 32.30
N LYS A 23 13.69 25.67 33.34
CA LYS A 23 12.36 26.30 33.39
C LYS A 23 12.50 27.82 33.44
N THR A 24 12.14 28.52 32.37
CA THR A 24 11.99 29.98 32.36
C THR A 24 10.67 30.40 33.03
N PRO A 25 10.66 31.43 33.89
CA PRO A 25 9.43 31.91 34.53
C PRO A 25 8.57 32.76 33.59
N THR A 26 7.28 32.46 33.56
CA THR A 26 6.21 33.19 32.87
C THR A 26 5.91 34.52 33.58
N PRO A 27 5.73 35.64 32.86
CA PRO A 27 5.19 36.86 33.47
C PRO A 27 3.67 36.76 33.67
N LEU A 28 3.22 37.16 34.85
CA LEU A 28 1.81 37.22 35.25
C LEU A 28 1.12 38.37 34.49
N THR A 29 0.18 38.03 33.60
CA THR A 29 -0.71 39.02 32.97
C THR A 29 -1.97 39.18 33.84
N LEU A 30 -2.21 40.43 34.23
CA LEU A 30 -3.35 40.91 35.01
C LEU A 30 -4.67 40.74 34.21
N CYS A 31 -5.54 39.82 34.63
CA CYS A 31 -6.89 39.67 34.09
C CYS A 31 -7.81 40.78 34.63
N HIS A 32 -8.41 41.56 33.74
CA HIS A 32 -9.54 42.43 34.06
C HIS A 32 -10.86 41.67 33.86
N PRO A 33 -11.88 41.86 34.72
CA PRO A 33 -13.20 41.28 34.50
C PRO A 33 -13.99 42.11 33.47
N THR A 34 -14.27 41.54 32.30
CA THR A 34 -15.22 42.08 31.33
C THR A 34 -16.63 41.59 31.66
N THR A 35 -17.55 42.53 31.87
CA THR A 35 -18.98 42.31 32.07
C THR A 35 -19.62 41.65 30.84
N PRO A 36 -20.50 40.64 30.97
CA PRO A 36 -21.23 40.11 29.83
C PRO A 36 -22.49 40.97 29.55
N SER A 37 -22.61 41.51 28.34
CA SER A 37 -23.84 42.12 27.82
C SER A 37 -24.84 41.03 27.37
N PRO A 38 -26.16 41.20 27.59
CA PRO A 38 -27.15 40.18 27.28
C PRO A 38 -27.81 40.43 25.92
N HIS A 39 -27.16 40.05 24.82
CA HIS A 39 -27.83 39.93 23.52
C HIS A 39 -27.18 38.80 22.71
N THR A 40 -27.67 37.57 22.91
CA THR A 40 -27.36 36.43 22.04
C THR A 40 -28.64 35.99 21.38
N HIS A 41 -28.82 36.34 20.11
CA HIS A 41 -29.76 35.64 19.24
C HIS A 41 -29.21 34.23 19.00
N PRO A 42 -29.98 33.14 19.17
CA PRO A 42 -29.49 31.82 18.87
C PRO A 42 -29.36 31.70 17.35
N LEU A 43 -28.11 31.67 16.85
CA LEU A 43 -27.85 31.18 15.51
C LEU A 43 -28.24 29.70 15.50
N SER A 44 -29.25 29.37 14.73
CA SER A 44 -29.64 27.99 14.45
C SER A 44 -28.41 27.26 13.92
N HIS A 45 -27.95 26.28 14.70
CA HIS A 45 -26.97 25.33 14.21
C HIS A 45 -27.65 24.52 13.10
N ILE A 46 -27.49 24.97 11.85
CA ILE A 46 -27.78 24.13 10.68
C ILE A 46 -26.81 22.95 10.79
N GLN A 47 -27.28 21.85 11.38
CA GLN A 47 -26.60 20.57 11.27
C GLN A 47 -26.64 20.17 9.80
N THR A 48 -25.56 20.44 9.08
CA THR A 48 -25.30 19.76 7.82
C THR A 48 -25.12 18.28 8.14
N ARG A 49 -26.20 17.49 7.98
CA ARG A 49 -26.12 16.02 8.08
C ARG A 49 -25.21 15.52 6.97
N ALA A 50 -23.96 15.23 7.30
CA ALA A 50 -23.04 14.58 6.38
C ALA A 50 -23.52 13.14 6.06
N ALA A 51 -23.97 12.97 4.81
CA ALA A 51 -24.00 11.75 3.99
C ALA A 51 -24.40 10.40 4.64
N SER A 52 -25.71 10.11 4.65
CA SER A 52 -26.25 8.73 4.77
C SER A 52 -26.04 7.87 3.51
N SER A 53 -25.69 8.48 2.37
CA SER A 53 -25.33 7.78 1.13
C SER A 53 -23.97 7.06 1.26
N SER A 54 -23.15 7.52 2.21
CA SER A 54 -21.80 7.04 2.40
C SER A 54 -21.77 5.57 2.90
N SER A 55 -22.17 5.34 4.15
CA SER A 55 -22.14 4.00 4.76
C SER A 55 -22.89 2.90 3.98
N ASN A 56 -23.94 3.28 3.23
CA ASN A 56 -24.72 2.37 2.41
C ASN A 56 -24.00 1.90 1.12
N TRP A 57 -23.08 2.67 0.53
CA TRP A 57 -22.29 2.20 -0.63
C TRP A 57 -21.28 1.14 -0.19
N THR A 58 -20.60 1.38 0.93
CA THR A 58 -19.58 0.47 1.47
C THR A 58 -20.20 -0.85 1.88
N ARG A 59 -21.37 -0.81 2.56
CA ARG A 59 -22.07 -2.02 3.00
C ARG A 59 -22.52 -2.89 1.82
N ARG A 60 -23.10 -2.28 0.78
CA ARG A 60 -23.51 -3.01 -0.45
C ARG A 60 -22.33 -3.63 -1.18
N ALA A 61 -21.22 -2.91 -1.32
CA ALA A 61 -20.02 -3.44 -1.96
C ALA A 61 -19.40 -4.60 -1.16
N ALA A 62 -19.46 -4.52 0.16
CA ALA A 62 -18.96 -5.56 1.05
C ALA A 62 -19.80 -6.85 1.05
N SER A 63 -21.11 -6.74 0.78
CA SER A 63 -22.07 -7.85 0.75
C SER A 63 -22.30 -8.45 -0.63
N ASP A 64 -21.67 -7.91 -1.68
CA ASP A 64 -21.81 -8.42 -3.04
C ASP A 64 -21.26 -9.86 -3.18
N PRO A 65 -21.96 -10.77 -3.90
CA PRO A 65 -21.53 -12.16 -4.06
C PRO A 65 -20.09 -12.32 -4.55
N PHE A 66 -19.61 -11.44 -5.44
CA PHE A 66 -18.24 -11.53 -5.96
C PHE A 66 -17.19 -11.14 -4.91
N THR A 67 -17.51 -10.22 -3.99
CA THR A 67 -16.66 -9.90 -2.84
C THR A 67 -16.56 -11.10 -1.91
N THR A 68 -17.66 -11.77 -1.62
CA THR A 68 -17.68 -13.00 -0.81
C THR A 68 -16.92 -14.12 -1.49
N ALA A 69 -17.18 -14.39 -2.78
CA ALA A 69 -16.49 -15.42 -3.55
C ALA A 69 -14.98 -15.15 -3.64
N ALA A 70 -14.56 -13.90 -3.81
CA ALA A 70 -13.14 -13.53 -3.81
C ALA A 70 -12.48 -13.84 -2.47
N ARG A 71 -13.12 -13.50 -1.35
CA ARG A 71 -12.63 -13.84 0.00
C ARG A 71 -12.49 -15.35 0.19
N LEU A 72 -13.51 -16.12 -0.19
CA LEU A 72 -13.49 -17.59 -0.10
C LEU A 72 -12.36 -18.21 -0.93
N LYS A 73 -12.04 -17.62 -2.09
CA LYS A 73 -10.95 -18.06 -2.97
C LYS A 73 -9.57 -17.51 -2.56
N GLY A 74 -9.49 -16.68 -1.51
CA GLY A 74 -8.24 -16.04 -1.08
C GLY A 74 -7.71 -14.99 -2.08
N LEU A 75 -8.60 -14.39 -2.88
CA LEU A 75 -8.28 -13.31 -3.81
C LEU A 75 -8.32 -11.96 -3.07
N LYS A 76 -7.34 -11.08 -3.34
CA LYS A 76 -7.25 -9.77 -2.67
C LYS A 76 -8.44 -8.84 -2.90
N SER A 77 -9.16 -8.99 -4.02
CA SER A 77 -10.38 -8.21 -4.28
C SER A 77 -11.26 -8.89 -5.34
N ARG A 78 -12.52 -8.46 -5.44
CA ARG A 78 -13.46 -8.96 -6.45
C ARG A 78 -13.03 -8.67 -7.90
N ALA A 79 -12.09 -7.74 -8.11
CA ALA A 79 -11.60 -7.40 -9.44
C ALA A 79 -10.85 -8.57 -10.11
N ALA A 80 -10.30 -9.51 -9.33
CA ALA A 80 -9.64 -10.70 -9.88
C ALA A 80 -10.57 -11.53 -10.78
N TRP A 81 -11.88 -11.61 -10.47
CA TRP A 81 -12.86 -12.32 -11.30
C TRP A 81 -12.91 -11.77 -12.73
N LYS A 82 -12.82 -10.45 -12.89
CA LYS A 82 -12.79 -9.82 -14.22
C LYS A 82 -11.60 -10.30 -15.03
N LEU A 83 -10.40 -10.33 -14.45
CA LEU A 83 -9.21 -10.76 -15.18
C LEU A 83 -9.26 -12.27 -15.49
N ILE A 84 -9.80 -13.07 -14.57
CA ILE A 84 -10.02 -14.51 -14.78
C ILE A 84 -10.94 -14.74 -15.99
N GLU A 85 -12.09 -14.08 -16.04
CA GLU A 85 -13.07 -14.19 -17.14
C GLU A 85 -12.50 -13.70 -18.48
N ILE A 86 -11.75 -12.59 -18.46
CA ILE A 86 -11.09 -12.05 -19.66
C ILE A 86 -10.05 -13.05 -20.17
N ASP A 87 -9.22 -13.62 -19.30
CA ASP A 87 -8.22 -14.61 -19.72
C ASP A 87 -8.84 -15.91 -20.23
N GLU A 88 -9.95 -16.36 -19.64
CA GLU A 88 -10.70 -17.53 -20.13
C GLU A 88 -11.21 -17.32 -21.57
N ARG A 89 -11.69 -16.12 -21.88
CA ARG A 89 -12.21 -15.77 -23.19
C ARG A 89 -11.11 -15.52 -24.22
N TYR A 90 -10.06 -14.79 -23.85
CA TYR A 90 -9.07 -14.25 -24.79
C TYR A 90 -7.70 -14.91 -24.72
N ARG A 91 -7.46 -15.81 -23.75
CA ARG A 91 -6.17 -16.48 -23.53
C ARG A 91 -5.02 -15.47 -23.47
N LEU A 92 -5.18 -14.47 -22.60
CA LEU A 92 -4.23 -13.37 -22.43
C LEU A 92 -2.86 -13.86 -21.95
N PHE A 93 -2.87 -14.83 -21.04
CA PHE A 93 -1.64 -15.31 -20.41
C PHE A 93 -1.09 -16.56 -21.07
N ARG A 94 0.24 -16.65 -21.07
CA ARG A 94 1.01 -17.84 -21.44
C ARG A 94 1.98 -18.19 -20.32
N ALA A 95 2.30 -19.48 -20.21
CA ALA A 95 3.34 -19.93 -19.31
C ALA A 95 4.66 -19.19 -19.58
N ASN A 96 5.39 -18.86 -18.50
CA ASN A 96 6.68 -18.18 -18.53
C ASN A 96 6.67 -16.74 -19.06
N GLN A 97 5.49 -16.14 -19.25
CA GLN A 97 5.36 -14.77 -19.71
C GLN A 97 5.84 -13.76 -18.67
N CYS A 98 6.38 -12.64 -19.17
CA CYS A 98 6.67 -11.45 -18.38
C CYS A 98 5.49 -10.49 -18.44
N VAL A 99 4.97 -10.07 -17.27
CA VAL A 99 3.78 -9.22 -17.16
C VAL A 99 4.08 -7.99 -16.30
N VAL A 100 3.60 -6.83 -16.75
CA VAL A 100 3.62 -5.59 -15.97
C VAL A 100 2.17 -5.17 -15.69
N ASP A 101 1.83 -4.99 -14.42
CA ASP A 101 0.50 -4.61 -13.92
C ASP A 101 0.53 -3.15 -13.43
N LEU A 102 -0.13 -2.25 -14.16
CA LEU A 102 -0.16 -0.81 -13.88
C LEU A 102 -1.37 -0.46 -13.01
N GLY A 103 -1.16 0.24 -11.90
CA GLY A 103 -2.19 0.51 -10.91
C GLY A 103 -2.55 -0.74 -10.09
N PHE A 104 -1.53 -1.50 -9.70
CA PHE A 104 -1.75 -2.85 -9.19
C PHE A 104 -2.42 -2.90 -7.82
N ALA A 105 -2.33 -1.87 -6.97
CA ALA A 105 -2.79 -1.92 -5.59
C ALA A 105 -4.30 -2.19 -5.51
N PRO A 106 -4.78 -3.19 -4.74
CA PRO A 106 -4.07 -3.97 -3.72
C PRO A 106 -3.32 -5.23 -4.22
N GLY A 107 -3.47 -5.61 -5.49
CA GLY A 107 -2.71 -6.67 -6.17
C GLY A 107 -3.51 -7.90 -6.56
N SER A 108 -4.83 -7.78 -6.76
CA SER A 108 -5.67 -8.94 -7.13
C SER A 108 -5.47 -9.40 -8.57
N TRP A 109 -5.18 -8.47 -9.50
CA TRP A 109 -4.82 -8.79 -10.88
C TRP A 109 -3.42 -9.39 -10.96
N THR A 110 -2.46 -8.79 -10.25
CA THR A 110 -1.11 -9.34 -10.06
C THR A 110 -1.14 -10.79 -9.55
N GLN A 111 -2.02 -11.10 -8.60
CA GLN A 111 -2.16 -12.46 -8.05
C GLN A 111 -2.57 -13.47 -9.14
N VAL A 112 -3.56 -13.10 -9.97
CA VAL A 112 -3.99 -13.93 -11.10
C VAL A 112 -2.88 -14.06 -12.14
N ALA A 113 -2.21 -12.97 -12.49
CA ALA A 113 -1.11 -12.98 -13.46
C ALA A 113 0.04 -13.91 -13.01
N VAL A 114 0.39 -13.93 -11.72
CA VAL A 114 1.41 -14.85 -11.19
C VAL A 114 0.98 -16.30 -11.42
N GLU A 115 -0.24 -16.66 -11.03
CA GLU A 115 -0.76 -18.02 -11.19
C GLU A 115 -0.77 -18.47 -12.65
N ARG A 116 -1.21 -17.59 -13.57
CA ARG A 116 -1.36 -17.89 -15.00
C ARG A 116 -0.05 -17.96 -15.78
N THR A 117 1.04 -17.44 -15.22
CA THR A 117 2.35 -17.38 -15.90
C THR A 117 3.37 -18.36 -15.34
N LEU A 118 3.00 -19.18 -14.34
CA LEU A 118 3.82 -20.28 -13.84
C LEU A 118 4.30 -21.23 -14.96
N PRO A 119 5.42 -21.98 -14.76
CA PRO A 119 6.24 -22.04 -13.53
C PRO A 119 7.30 -20.95 -13.39
N ARG A 120 7.68 -20.26 -14.48
CA ARG A 120 8.80 -19.30 -14.48
C ARG A 120 8.40 -17.89 -14.92
N GLY A 121 7.11 -17.61 -14.99
CA GLY A 121 6.60 -16.27 -15.28
C GLY A 121 7.11 -15.24 -14.27
N ARG A 122 7.21 -13.99 -14.72
CA ARG A 122 7.59 -12.88 -13.85
C ARG A 122 6.52 -11.80 -13.95
N VAL A 123 6.10 -11.30 -12.79
CA VAL A 123 5.07 -10.26 -12.71
C VAL A 123 5.59 -9.09 -11.90
N LEU A 124 5.45 -7.89 -12.44
CA LEU A 124 5.84 -6.63 -11.80
C LEU A 124 4.60 -5.74 -11.66
N GLY A 125 4.24 -5.38 -10.42
CA GLY A 125 3.22 -4.37 -10.15
C GLY A 125 3.82 -2.96 -10.05
N ILE A 126 3.11 -1.96 -10.55
CA ILE A 126 3.48 -0.54 -10.42
C ILE A 126 2.29 0.24 -9.89
N ASP A 127 2.47 1.01 -8.82
CA ASP A 127 1.41 1.84 -8.25
C ASP A 127 1.99 3.06 -7.53
N LEU A 128 1.19 4.12 -7.40
CA LEU A 128 1.51 5.26 -6.55
C LEU A 128 1.38 4.88 -5.06
N LEU A 129 0.40 4.04 -4.75
CA LEU A 129 0.08 3.63 -3.40
C LEU A 129 1.02 2.50 -2.95
N PRO A 130 1.50 2.54 -1.69
CA PRO A 130 2.27 1.44 -1.14
C PRO A 130 1.38 0.19 -0.99
N ALA A 131 1.83 -0.93 -1.55
CA ALA A 131 1.13 -2.21 -1.42
C ALA A 131 2.14 -3.36 -1.37
N VAL A 132 1.85 -4.37 -0.55
CA VAL A 132 2.66 -5.60 -0.49
C VAL A 132 2.32 -6.48 -1.70
N PRO A 133 3.28 -6.81 -2.58
CA PRO A 133 3.00 -7.65 -3.74
C PRO A 133 2.57 -9.06 -3.32
N PRO A 134 1.69 -9.74 -4.09
CA PRO A 134 1.44 -11.17 -3.91
C PRO A 134 2.73 -11.99 -4.03
N ARG A 135 2.78 -13.15 -3.37
CA ARG A 135 3.93 -14.07 -3.46
C ARG A 135 4.23 -14.39 -4.93
N GLY A 136 5.49 -14.23 -5.34
CA GLY A 136 5.92 -14.48 -6.71
C GLY A 136 5.91 -13.24 -7.62
N ALA A 137 5.39 -12.11 -7.15
CA ALA A 137 5.47 -10.83 -7.85
C ALA A 137 6.51 -9.89 -7.22
N SER A 138 7.04 -8.98 -8.03
CA SER A 138 7.79 -7.80 -7.60
C SER A 138 6.90 -6.56 -7.67
N ALA A 139 7.25 -5.49 -6.98
CA ALA A 139 6.54 -4.22 -7.08
C ALA A 139 7.50 -3.02 -7.09
N ILE A 140 7.11 -1.98 -7.82
CA ILE A 140 7.72 -0.64 -7.77
C ILE A 140 6.63 0.33 -7.33
N GLN A 141 6.89 1.06 -6.24
CA GLN A 141 6.06 2.20 -5.88
C GLN A 141 6.55 3.43 -6.65
N GLY A 142 5.71 4.01 -7.49
CA GLY A 142 6.05 5.18 -8.28
C GLY A 142 5.01 5.51 -9.33
N ASN A 143 5.08 6.73 -9.86
CA ASN A 143 4.28 7.12 -11.00
C ASN A 143 4.85 6.47 -12.27
N PHE A 144 4.07 5.64 -12.95
CA PHE A 144 4.50 4.98 -14.19
C PHE A 144 4.78 5.97 -15.33
N LEU A 145 4.31 7.22 -15.21
CA LEU A 145 4.61 8.28 -16.16
C LEU A 145 5.99 8.93 -15.92
N ASP A 146 6.57 8.77 -14.73
CA ASP A 146 7.87 9.36 -14.41
C ASP A 146 9.00 8.60 -15.09
N TRP A 147 9.98 9.34 -15.59
CA TRP A 147 11.16 8.78 -16.25
C TRP A 147 11.89 7.76 -15.36
N GLY A 148 12.14 8.11 -14.09
CA GLY A 148 12.83 7.22 -13.15
C GLY A 148 12.11 5.87 -12.99
N THR A 149 10.79 5.88 -12.83
CA THR A 149 9.98 4.65 -12.75
C THR A 149 10.10 3.84 -14.04
N ARG A 150 10.00 4.48 -15.20
CA ARG A 150 10.13 3.80 -16.51
C ARG A 150 11.50 3.15 -16.69
N GLU A 151 12.57 3.80 -16.24
CA GLU A 151 13.92 3.24 -16.30
C GLU A 151 14.08 2.03 -15.36
N LEU A 152 13.51 2.08 -14.15
CA LEU A 152 13.48 0.92 -13.25
C LEU A 152 12.74 -0.26 -13.86
N VAL A 153 11.59 0.00 -14.50
CA VAL A 153 10.79 -1.03 -15.19
C VAL A 153 11.57 -1.61 -16.37
N ARG A 154 12.18 -0.75 -17.21
CA ARG A 154 12.99 -1.19 -18.34
C ARG A 154 14.15 -2.05 -17.88
N GLY A 155 14.89 -1.63 -16.87
CA GLY A 155 15.97 -2.42 -16.27
C GLY A 155 15.49 -3.78 -15.77
N TRP A 156 14.35 -3.80 -15.06
CA TRP A 156 13.75 -5.04 -14.59
C TRP A 156 13.34 -5.97 -15.73
N VAL A 157 12.73 -5.45 -16.81
CA VAL A 157 12.32 -6.22 -17.99
C VAL A 157 13.52 -6.79 -18.74
N VAL A 158 14.57 -6.00 -18.98
CA VAL A 158 15.79 -6.44 -19.68
C VAL A 158 16.49 -7.56 -18.90
N GLU A 159 16.53 -7.48 -17.56
CA GLU A 159 17.04 -8.57 -16.72
C GLU A 159 16.24 -9.88 -16.90
N VAL A 160 14.94 -9.79 -17.19
CA VAL A 160 14.11 -10.96 -17.52
C VAL A 160 14.65 -11.61 -18.79
N GLU A 161 14.79 -10.82 -19.86
CA GLU A 161 15.11 -11.33 -21.19
C GLU A 161 16.53 -11.90 -21.26
N GLY A 162 17.49 -11.24 -20.60
CA GLY A 162 18.87 -11.73 -20.50
C GLY A 162 19.01 -13.03 -19.70
N ARG A 163 18.00 -13.39 -18.88
CA ARG A 163 17.95 -14.70 -18.19
C ARG A 163 17.43 -15.81 -19.11
N TRP A 164 16.54 -15.49 -20.05
CA TRP A 164 15.94 -16.47 -20.96
C TRP A 164 16.82 -16.83 -22.16
N ARG A 165 17.78 -15.97 -22.53
CA ARG A 165 18.72 -16.21 -23.62
C ARG A 165 19.94 -17.06 -23.22
N ARG A 166 20.04 -17.50 -21.97
CA ARG A 166 21.15 -18.30 -21.43
C ARG A 166 20.75 -19.74 -21.17
#